data_AF-A0A935A921-F1
#
_entry.id   AF-A0A935A921-F1
#
_cell.length_a   1.000
_cell.length_b   1.000
_cell.length_c   1.000
_cell.angle_alpha   90.00
_cell.angle_beta   90.00
_cell.angle_gamma   90.00
#
_symmetry.space_group_name_H-M   'P 1'
#
loop_
_entity.id
_entity.type
_entity.pdbx_description
1 polymer ?
#
loop_
_entity_poly.entity_id
_entity_poly.type
_entity_poly.pdbx_seq_one_letter_code
_entity_poly.pdbx_strand_id
1 'polypeptide(L)'
;MLIVLEDRSETFQLGKQTVRVRAWYKLHFKKLATLIGTLVQVEFLKEDGTPRYKRPMWLFWTGPQSISLSDLCRMYLWRFAIEHMFRFLKQHMGLNSNRSPSLVSAQQWMWLCALAYWQLLLMRDAVQEDYPAWYPRSRQQRAKLTPYQVQRSALAFLLELGTPASKPRPAGKGKGRQMNHCPPPRVRYPVVFKSKKAQVSASASP
;
A
#
# COMPACT_ATOMS: atom_id res chain seq x y z
N MET A 1 -20.89 32.36 -16.70
CA MET A 1 -20.72 30.98 -16.21
C MET A 1 -20.81 30.07 -17.41
N LEU A 2 -19.68 29.74 -18.05
CA LEU A 2 -19.67 28.79 -19.16
C LEU A 2 -19.93 27.41 -18.56
N ILE A 3 -21.12 26.85 -18.82
CA ILE A 3 -21.43 25.46 -18.50
C ILE A 3 -20.60 24.65 -19.49
N VAL A 4 -19.42 24.19 -19.07
CA VAL A 4 -18.64 23.23 -19.84
C VAL A 4 -19.40 21.91 -19.76
N LEU A 5 -20.17 21.61 -20.82
CA LEU A 5 -20.86 20.34 -20.95
C LEU A 5 -19.85 19.19 -20.84
N GLU A 6 -20.24 18.13 -20.14
CA GLU A 6 -19.45 16.90 -20.06
C GLU A 6 -19.38 16.23 -21.44
N ASP A 7 -18.18 15.82 -21.85
CA ASP A 7 -17.97 15.16 -23.15
C ASP A 7 -18.48 13.72 -23.12
N ARG A 8 -18.41 13.09 -21.94
CA ARG A 8 -18.86 11.71 -21.73
C ARG A 8 -19.37 11.55 -20.30
N SER A 9 -20.44 10.77 -20.15
CA SER A 9 -20.92 10.32 -18.85
C SER A 9 -21.25 8.83 -18.89
N GLU A 10 -21.05 8.15 -17.76
CA GLU A 10 -21.33 6.74 -17.59
C GLU A 10 -21.89 6.52 -16.19
N THR A 11 -22.95 5.74 -16.05
CA THR A 11 -23.49 5.33 -14.75
C THR A 11 -23.48 3.81 -14.67
N PHE A 12 -22.93 3.26 -13.60
CA PHE A 12 -22.81 1.81 -13.42
C PHE A 12 -22.95 1.42 -11.95
N GLN A 13 -23.10 0.12 -11.71
CA GLN A 13 -23.17 -0.44 -10.36
C GLN A 13 -21.79 -0.91 -9.88
N LEU A 14 -21.40 -0.48 -8.68
CA LEU A 14 -20.23 -0.97 -7.95
C LEU A 14 -20.68 -1.62 -6.65
N GLY A 15 -20.82 -2.94 -6.67
CA GLY A 15 -21.46 -3.66 -5.57
C GLY A 15 -22.95 -3.27 -5.47
N LYS A 16 -23.36 -2.74 -4.33
CA LYS A 16 -24.74 -2.23 -4.11
C LYS A 16 -24.89 -0.75 -4.44
N GLN A 17 -23.85 -0.12 -4.96
CA GLN A 17 -23.78 1.33 -5.07
C GLN A 17 -23.77 1.80 -6.51
N THR A 18 -24.70 2.69 -6.85
CA THR A 18 -24.71 3.41 -8.12
C THR A 18 -23.59 4.45 -8.13
N VAL A 19 -22.77 4.41 -9.17
CA VAL A 19 -21.68 5.36 -9.41
C VAL A 19 -21.93 6.07 -10.73
N ARG A 20 -21.89 7.40 -10.69
CA ARG A 20 -21.94 8.26 -11.87
C ARG A 20 -20.55 8.83 -12.11
N VAL A 21 -20.06 8.69 -13.34
CA VAL A 21 -18.77 9.21 -13.76
C VAL A 21 -18.97 10.13 -14.95
N ARG A 22 -18.34 11.30 -14.90
CA ARG A 22 -18.35 12.31 -15.97
C ARG A 22 -16.93 12.63 -16.36
N ALA A 23 -16.71 12.92 -17.64
CA ALA A 23 -15.39 13.21 -18.17
C ALA A 23 -15.40 14.42 -19.10
N TRP A 24 -14.30 15.18 -19.05
CA TRP A 24 -13.98 16.28 -19.93
C TRP A 24 -12.58 16.06 -20.50
N TYR A 25 -12.49 16.01 -21.82
CA TYR A 25 -11.28 15.71 -22.57
C TYR A 25 -10.51 16.98 -22.93
N LYS A 26 -9.24 16.78 -23.32
CA LYS A 26 -8.35 17.83 -23.83
C LYS A 26 -8.15 18.99 -22.83
N LEU A 27 -8.22 18.70 -21.54
CA LEU A 27 -7.95 19.67 -20.48
C LEU A 27 -6.50 19.57 -20.01
N HIS A 28 -6.00 20.64 -19.41
CA HIS A 28 -4.67 20.68 -18.82
C HIS A 28 -4.69 21.54 -17.55
N PHE A 29 -3.66 21.40 -16.71
CA PHE A 29 -3.48 22.30 -15.58
C PHE A 29 -2.89 23.63 -16.03
N LYS A 30 -3.24 24.74 -15.34
CA LYS A 30 -2.72 26.08 -15.64
C LYS A 30 -1.19 26.14 -15.66
N LYS A 31 -0.54 25.43 -14.73
CA LYS A 31 0.93 25.37 -14.61
C LYS A 31 1.59 24.26 -15.43
N LEU A 32 0.80 23.42 -16.11
CA LEU A 32 1.28 22.22 -16.80
C LEU A 32 0.53 22.02 -18.12
N ALA A 33 0.59 23.03 -18.99
CA ALA A 33 -0.18 23.06 -20.25
C ALA A 33 0.22 21.98 -21.25
N THR A 34 1.45 21.47 -21.15
CA THR A 34 1.96 20.37 -22.00
C THR A 34 1.31 19.03 -21.68
N LEU A 35 0.79 18.86 -20.46
CA LEU A 35 0.11 17.62 -20.06
C LEU A 35 -1.38 17.74 -20.31
N ILE A 36 -1.78 17.38 -21.52
CA ILE A 36 -3.18 17.30 -21.92
C ILE A 36 -3.73 15.94 -21.45
N GLY A 37 -4.88 15.98 -20.79
CA GLY A 37 -5.52 14.81 -20.22
C GLY A 37 -7.03 14.94 -20.13
N THR A 38 -7.60 14.05 -19.34
CA THR A 38 -9.03 13.95 -19.09
C THR A 38 -9.30 14.30 -17.62
N LEU A 39 -10.16 15.28 -17.37
CA LEU A 39 -10.70 15.50 -16.04
C LEU A 39 -11.88 14.54 -15.86
N VAL A 40 -11.88 13.80 -14.76
CA VAL A 40 -12.92 12.82 -14.46
C VAL A 40 -13.53 13.13 -13.09
N GLN A 41 -14.84 13.29 -13.05
CA GLN A 41 -15.61 13.42 -11.83
C GLN A 41 -16.27 12.08 -11.51
N VAL A 42 -16.08 11.58 -10.31
CA VAL A 42 -16.68 10.35 -9.81
C VAL A 42 -17.61 10.68 -8.64
N GLU A 43 -18.87 10.33 -8.79
CA GLU A 43 -19.94 10.55 -7.82
C GLU A 43 -20.56 9.23 -7.39
N PHE A 44 -20.53 8.97 -6.10
CA PHE A 44 -21.23 7.84 -5.50
C PHE A 44 -22.62 8.30 -5.08
N LEU A 45 -23.65 7.60 -5.53
CA LEU A 45 -25.04 7.92 -5.22
C LEU A 45 -25.58 7.02 -4.10
N LYS A 46 -26.63 7.50 -3.44
CA LYS A 46 -27.51 6.70 -2.57
C LYS A 46 -28.63 6.08 -3.41
N GLU A 47 -29.45 5.25 -2.78
CA GLU A 47 -30.60 4.59 -3.43
C GLU A 47 -31.65 5.59 -3.95
N ASP A 48 -31.80 6.73 -3.27
CA ASP A 48 -32.67 7.84 -3.67
C ASP A 48 -32.11 8.69 -4.84
N GLY A 49 -30.94 8.33 -5.37
CA GLY A 49 -30.26 9.05 -6.46
C GLY A 49 -29.49 10.31 -6.01
N THR A 50 -29.52 10.67 -4.72
CA THR A 50 -28.76 11.81 -4.20
C THR A 50 -27.28 11.46 -4.01
N PRO A 51 -26.35 12.44 -4.05
CA PRO A 51 -24.95 12.19 -3.76
C PRO A 51 -24.76 11.63 -2.35
N ARG A 52 -24.01 10.54 -2.23
CA ARG A 52 -23.64 9.95 -0.93
C ARG A 52 -22.62 10.81 -0.18
N TYR A 53 -21.71 11.45 -0.91
CA TYR A 53 -20.68 12.30 -0.35
C TYR A 53 -20.93 13.76 -0.72
N LYS A 54 -20.62 14.68 0.21
CA LYS A 54 -20.77 16.13 0.00
C LYS A 54 -19.93 16.65 -1.17
N ARG A 55 -18.78 16.01 -1.43
CA ARG A 55 -17.87 16.38 -2.51
C ARG A 55 -17.67 15.18 -3.43
N PRO A 56 -17.78 15.37 -4.75
CA PRO A 56 -17.36 14.37 -5.72
C PRO A 56 -15.84 14.17 -5.65
N MET A 57 -15.39 13.02 -6.14
CA MET A 57 -13.98 12.77 -6.35
C MET A 57 -13.59 13.28 -7.73
N TRP A 58 -12.52 14.08 -7.80
CA TRP A 58 -11.95 14.57 -9.06
C TRP A 58 -10.63 13.88 -9.33
N LEU A 59 -10.50 13.32 -10.53
CA LEU A 59 -9.33 12.61 -11.02
C LEU A 59 -8.84 13.28 -12.30
N PHE A 60 -7.54 13.22 -12.53
CA PHE A 60 -6.94 13.65 -13.79
C PHE A 60 -6.24 12.45 -14.42
N TRP A 61 -6.66 12.09 -15.64
CA TRP A 61 -6.22 10.90 -16.35
C TRP A 61 -5.43 11.28 -17.59
N THR A 62 -4.22 10.74 -17.70
CA THR A 62 -3.29 10.99 -18.81
C THR A 62 -3.08 9.75 -19.68
N GLY A 63 -3.79 8.65 -19.40
CA GLY A 63 -3.70 7.42 -20.18
C GLY A 63 -4.63 7.41 -21.39
N PRO A 64 -4.74 6.25 -22.06
CA PRO A 64 -5.57 6.09 -23.25
C PRO A 64 -7.04 6.42 -22.99
N GLN A 65 -7.71 7.01 -23.98
CA GLN A 65 -9.16 7.27 -23.95
C GLN A 65 -10.00 6.03 -24.31
N SER A 66 -9.36 4.93 -24.72
CA SER A 66 -10.02 3.64 -24.98
C SER A 66 -10.54 2.96 -23.73
N ILE A 67 -10.02 3.34 -22.55
CA ILE A 67 -10.46 2.80 -21.25
C ILE A 67 -11.85 3.35 -20.91
N SER A 68 -12.74 2.48 -20.43
CA SER A 68 -14.08 2.88 -19.98
C SER A 68 -14.01 3.76 -18.72
N LEU A 69 -15.02 4.61 -18.50
CA LEU A 69 -15.03 5.46 -17.30
C LEU A 69 -15.24 4.62 -16.03
N SER A 70 -15.96 3.50 -16.15
CA SER A 70 -16.12 2.55 -15.06
C SER A 70 -14.81 1.86 -14.67
N ASP A 71 -13.98 1.47 -15.63
CA ASP A 71 -12.67 0.87 -15.33
C ASP A 71 -11.69 1.88 -14.75
N LEU A 72 -11.67 3.12 -15.25
CA LEU A 72 -10.87 4.20 -14.67
C LEU A 72 -11.25 4.43 -13.19
N CYS A 73 -12.55 4.46 -12.89
CA CYS A 73 -13.04 4.51 -11.52
C CYS A 73 -12.56 3.32 -10.68
N ARG A 74 -12.72 2.09 -11.18
CA ARG A 74 -12.27 0.87 -10.49
C ARG A 74 -10.76 0.90 -10.23
N MET A 75 -9.95 1.24 -11.23
CA MET A 75 -8.49 1.34 -11.11
C MET A 75 -8.10 2.33 -9.99
N TYR A 76 -8.74 3.49 -9.93
CA TYR A 76 -8.46 4.45 -8.88
C TYR A 76 -8.87 3.94 -7.49
N LEU A 77 -10.00 3.24 -7.38
CA LEU A 77 -10.41 2.62 -6.11
C LEU A 77 -9.46 1.52 -5.65
N TRP A 78 -8.89 0.75 -6.59
CA TRP A 78 -7.85 -0.24 -6.32
C TRP A 78 -6.57 0.38 -5.73
N ARG A 79 -6.32 1.68 -5.91
CA ARG A 79 -5.19 2.38 -5.29
C ARG A 79 -5.16 2.21 -3.77
N PHE A 80 -6.32 2.12 -3.11
CA PHE A 80 -6.38 1.96 -1.65
C PHE A 80 -5.95 0.57 -1.17
N ALA A 81 -5.91 -0.44 -2.06
CA ALA A 81 -5.49 -1.79 -1.70
C ALA A 81 -4.05 -1.83 -1.16
N ILE A 82 -3.18 -0.89 -1.58
CA ILE A 82 -1.81 -0.80 -1.07
C ILE A 82 -1.75 -0.50 0.43
N GLU A 83 -2.73 0.23 0.98
CA GLU A 83 -2.79 0.56 2.41
C GLU A 83 -3.08 -0.69 3.24
N HIS A 84 -3.93 -1.58 2.74
CA HIS A 84 -4.18 -2.87 3.37
C HIS A 84 -2.93 -3.74 3.38
N MET A 85 -2.18 -3.76 2.29
CA MET A 85 -0.88 -4.45 2.23
C MET A 85 0.10 -3.86 3.25
N PHE A 86 0.28 -2.53 3.30
CA PHE A 86 1.20 -1.92 4.27
C PHE A 86 0.79 -2.15 5.71
N ARG A 87 -0.52 -2.10 6.00
CA ARG A 87 -1.04 -2.44 7.32
C ARG A 87 -0.68 -3.88 7.69
N PHE A 88 -0.91 -4.83 6.79
CA PHE A 88 -0.57 -6.24 7.00
C PHE A 88 0.93 -6.43 7.24
N LEU A 89 1.79 -5.87 6.36
CA LEU A 89 3.24 -5.96 6.48
C LEU A 89 3.75 -5.44 7.84
N LYS A 90 3.22 -4.29 8.29
CA LYS A 90 3.60 -3.70 9.59
C LYS A 90 3.14 -4.54 10.77
N GLN A 91 1.90 -5.03 10.74
CA GLN A 91 1.27 -5.71 11.87
C GLN A 91 1.71 -7.18 12.00
N HIS A 92 1.93 -7.86 10.88
CA HIS A 92 2.09 -9.31 10.86
C HIS A 92 3.42 -9.81 10.27
N MET A 93 4.12 -8.98 9.49
CA MET A 93 5.41 -9.36 8.87
C MET A 93 6.60 -8.61 9.47
N GLY A 94 6.38 -7.76 10.48
CA GLY A 94 7.46 -7.04 11.15
C GLY A 94 8.17 -6.02 10.25
N LEU A 95 7.47 -5.37 9.33
CA LEU A 95 8.06 -4.37 8.42
C LEU A 95 8.93 -3.32 9.17
N ASN A 96 8.48 -2.91 10.36
CA ASN A 96 9.17 -1.92 11.21
C ASN A 96 10.03 -2.55 12.31
N SER A 97 10.27 -3.86 12.28
CA SER A 97 10.98 -4.58 13.34
C SER A 97 12.50 -4.50 13.23
N ASN A 98 13.05 -4.03 12.09
CA ASN A 98 14.49 -3.88 11.95
C ASN A 98 15.03 -2.76 12.86
N ARG A 99 15.97 -3.11 13.75
CA ARG A 99 16.61 -2.18 14.69
C ARG A 99 18.05 -1.79 14.29
N SER A 100 18.45 -2.16 13.08
CA SER A 100 19.77 -1.83 12.53
C SER A 100 19.86 -0.35 12.16
N PRO A 101 20.96 0.35 12.49
CA PRO A 101 21.21 1.72 12.03
C PRO A 101 21.68 1.76 10.56
N SER A 102 21.97 0.62 9.94
CA SER A 102 22.42 0.55 8.55
C SER A 102 21.26 0.71 7.57
N LEU A 103 21.35 1.70 6.67
CA LEU A 103 20.37 1.92 5.61
C LEU A 103 20.27 0.72 4.66
N VAL A 104 21.40 0.09 4.35
CA VAL A 104 21.44 -1.12 3.50
C VAL A 104 20.66 -2.25 4.16
N SER A 105 20.86 -2.45 5.47
CA SER A 105 20.10 -3.45 6.23
C SER A 105 18.61 -3.13 6.28
N ALA A 106 18.24 -1.86 6.47
CA ALA A 106 16.84 -1.43 6.44
C ALA A 106 16.20 -1.69 5.07
N GLN A 107 16.87 -1.35 3.98
CA GLN A 107 16.39 -1.59 2.62
C GLN A 107 16.25 -3.08 2.31
N GLN A 108 17.24 -3.89 2.67
CA GLN A 108 17.18 -5.34 2.51
C GLN A 108 16.03 -5.96 3.31
N TRP A 109 15.78 -5.48 4.53
CA TRP A 109 14.64 -5.92 5.34
C TRP A 109 13.29 -5.63 4.68
N MET A 110 13.13 -4.44 4.10
CA MET A 110 11.92 -4.08 3.35
C MET A 110 11.68 -5.04 2.18
N TRP A 111 12.75 -5.38 1.43
CA TRP A 111 12.68 -6.35 0.34
C TRP A 111 12.35 -7.76 0.83
N LEU A 112 12.94 -8.21 1.94
CA LEU A 112 12.62 -9.50 2.54
C LEU A 112 11.14 -9.59 2.93
N CYS A 113 10.60 -8.56 3.57
CA CYS A 113 9.17 -8.50 3.90
C CYS A 113 8.28 -8.52 2.64
N ALA A 114 8.67 -7.79 1.59
CA ALA A 114 7.94 -7.77 0.33
C ALA A 114 7.96 -9.15 -0.36
N LEU A 115 9.13 -9.80 -0.44
CA LEU A 115 9.27 -11.13 -1.02
C LEU A 115 8.48 -12.17 -0.22
N ALA A 116 8.54 -12.12 1.11
CA ALA A 116 7.77 -13.02 1.97
C ALA A 116 6.26 -12.83 1.79
N TYR A 117 5.79 -11.59 1.61
CA TYR A 117 4.38 -11.33 1.27
C TYR A 117 4.00 -11.90 -0.10
N TRP A 118 4.87 -11.79 -1.10
CA TRP A 118 4.66 -12.43 -2.40
C TRP A 118 4.55 -13.95 -2.27
N GLN A 119 5.38 -14.58 -1.44
CA GLN A 119 5.27 -16.01 -1.17
C GLN A 119 3.90 -16.38 -0.59
N LEU A 120 3.37 -15.59 0.37
CA LEU A 120 2.02 -15.80 0.89
C LEU A 120 0.93 -15.66 -0.18
N LEU A 121 1.09 -14.73 -1.13
CA LEU A 121 0.13 -14.59 -2.23
C LEU A 121 0.14 -15.80 -3.17
N LEU A 122 1.33 -16.35 -3.47
CA LEU A 122 1.48 -17.54 -4.32
C LEU A 122 0.97 -18.81 -3.64
N MET A 123 1.17 -18.93 -2.32
CA MET A 123 0.70 -20.07 -1.52
C MET A 123 -0.82 -20.11 -1.35
N ARG A 124 -1.52 -19.00 -1.63
CA ARG A 124 -2.92 -18.81 -1.29
C ARG A 124 -3.84 -19.94 -1.73
N ASP A 125 -3.66 -20.44 -2.94
CA ASP A 125 -4.52 -21.46 -3.54
C ASP A 125 -4.01 -22.89 -3.27
N ALA A 126 -2.83 -23.04 -2.64
CA ALA A 126 -2.22 -24.32 -2.32
C ALA A 126 -2.32 -24.69 -0.82
N VAL A 127 -2.60 -23.70 0.02
CA VAL A 127 -2.64 -23.85 1.48
C VAL A 127 -4.02 -24.28 1.96
N GLN A 128 -4.05 -25.26 2.86
CA GLN A 128 -5.28 -25.69 3.54
C GLN A 128 -5.75 -24.64 4.57
N GLU A 129 -7.05 -24.42 4.60
CA GLU A 129 -7.67 -23.40 5.44
C GLU A 129 -7.62 -23.78 6.93
N ASP A 130 -6.90 -23.02 7.76
CA ASP A 130 -6.88 -23.20 9.22
C ASP A 130 -7.84 -22.23 9.92
N TYR A 131 -9.09 -22.64 10.07
CA TYR A 131 -10.09 -21.89 10.82
C TYR A 131 -10.16 -22.35 12.27
N PRO A 132 -10.06 -21.43 13.25
CA PRO A 132 -10.36 -21.74 14.64
C PRO A 132 -11.79 -22.29 14.78
N ALA A 133 -12.02 -23.16 15.76
CA ALA A 133 -13.32 -23.80 15.98
C ALA A 133 -14.51 -22.82 16.14
N TRP A 134 -14.25 -21.62 16.67
CA TRP A 134 -15.25 -20.56 16.84
C TRP A 134 -15.50 -19.73 15.56
N TYR A 135 -14.78 -19.98 14.46
CA TYR A 135 -14.92 -19.20 13.24
C TYR A 135 -16.22 -19.55 12.49
N PRO A 136 -17.05 -18.55 12.08
CA PRO A 136 -18.34 -18.84 11.46
C PRO A 136 -18.22 -19.61 10.13
N ARG A 137 -18.90 -20.76 10.03
CA ARG A 137 -18.88 -21.63 8.84
C ARG A 137 -19.37 -20.94 7.55
N SER A 138 -20.33 -20.02 7.67
CA SER A 138 -20.85 -19.26 6.51
C SER A 138 -19.80 -18.36 5.84
N ARG A 139 -18.75 -17.96 6.56
CA ARG A 139 -17.61 -17.19 6.01
C ARG A 139 -16.55 -18.05 5.35
N GLN A 140 -16.51 -19.36 5.65
CA GLN A 140 -15.52 -20.29 5.10
C GLN A 140 -15.82 -20.60 3.63
N GLN A 141 -17.07 -20.90 3.30
CA GLN A 141 -17.48 -21.41 1.97
C GLN A 141 -17.39 -20.43 0.79
N ARG A 142 -17.11 -19.13 1.01
CA ARG A 142 -17.30 -18.09 -0.03
C ARG A 142 -16.08 -17.22 -0.30
N ALA A 143 -15.01 -17.32 0.48
CA ALA A 143 -13.96 -16.33 0.45
C ALA A 143 -12.61 -16.95 0.13
N LYS A 144 -11.95 -16.43 -0.91
CA LYS A 144 -10.52 -16.67 -1.11
C LYS A 144 -9.75 -16.25 0.16
N LEU A 145 -8.84 -17.10 0.63
CA LEU A 145 -8.07 -16.86 1.86
C LEU A 145 -7.42 -15.47 1.90
N THR A 146 -7.50 -14.78 3.03
CA THR A 146 -6.79 -13.52 3.26
C THR A 146 -5.31 -13.77 3.52
N PRO A 147 -4.41 -12.79 3.28
CA PRO A 147 -2.98 -12.97 3.55
C PRO A 147 -2.67 -13.45 4.98
N TYR A 148 -3.44 -13.01 5.97
CA TYR A 148 -3.30 -13.46 7.36
C TYR A 148 -3.70 -14.92 7.56
N GLN A 149 -4.76 -15.39 6.90
CA GLN A 149 -5.15 -16.80 6.94
C GLN A 149 -4.11 -17.70 6.27
N VAL A 150 -3.59 -17.28 5.12
CA VAL A 150 -2.51 -18.01 4.45
C VAL A 150 -1.27 -18.04 5.35
N GLN A 151 -0.91 -16.93 5.98
CA GLN A 151 0.23 -16.86 6.91
C GLN A 151 0.13 -17.87 8.06
N ARG A 152 -1.07 -18.07 8.62
CA ARG A 152 -1.29 -19.03 9.72
C ARG A 152 -1.01 -20.47 9.31
N SER A 153 -1.43 -20.85 8.10
CA SER A 153 -1.23 -22.19 7.57
C SER A 153 0.09 -22.36 6.80
N ALA A 154 0.81 -21.28 6.50
CA ALA A 154 2.00 -21.30 5.66
C ALA A 154 3.11 -22.20 6.21
N LEU A 155 3.28 -22.27 7.54
CA LEU A 155 4.32 -23.11 8.14
C LEU A 155 4.09 -24.59 7.82
N ALA A 156 2.87 -25.08 7.99
CA ALA A 156 2.54 -26.49 7.71
C ALA A 156 2.80 -26.80 6.23
N PHE A 157 2.30 -25.95 5.33
CA PHE A 157 2.54 -26.08 3.90
C PHE A 157 4.03 -26.08 3.54
N LEU A 158 4.82 -25.18 4.12
CA LEU A 158 6.27 -25.10 3.86
C LEU A 158 7.03 -26.33 4.38
N LEU A 159 6.58 -26.93 5.49
CA LEU A 159 7.16 -28.16 6.01
C LEU A 159 6.84 -29.35 5.10
N GLU A 160 5.62 -29.44 4.58
CA GLU A 160 5.20 -30.48 3.63
C GLU A 160 5.92 -30.36 2.28
N LEU A 161 6.06 -29.13 1.76
CA LEU A 161 6.80 -28.86 0.53
C LEU A 161 8.29 -29.25 0.65
N GLY A 162 8.82 -29.25 1.87
CA GLY A 162 10.24 -29.43 2.15
C GLY A 162 11.08 -28.25 1.68
N THR A 163 12.40 -28.46 1.58
CA THR A 163 13.32 -27.43 1.11
C THR A 163 14.06 -27.89 -0.15
N PRO A 164 14.04 -27.09 -1.24
CA PRO A 164 14.92 -27.35 -2.37
C PRO A 164 16.38 -26.98 -2.06
N ALA A 165 16.64 -26.34 -0.91
CA ALA A 165 17.98 -25.93 -0.53
C ALA A 165 18.85 -27.14 -0.18
N SER A 166 20.10 -27.10 -0.62
CA SER A 166 21.12 -28.05 -0.19
C SER A 166 21.33 -27.98 1.33
N LYS A 167 21.84 -29.08 1.90
CA LYS A 167 22.21 -29.11 3.33
C LYS A 167 23.12 -27.92 3.66
N PRO A 168 22.89 -27.20 4.77
CA PRO A 168 23.73 -26.08 5.14
C PRO A 168 25.17 -26.55 5.33
N ARG A 169 26.13 -25.72 4.92
CA ARG A 169 27.53 -25.98 5.24
C ARG A 169 27.70 -25.87 6.76
N PRO A 170 28.38 -26.81 7.42
CA PRO A 170 28.65 -26.69 8.85
C PRO A 170 29.45 -25.41 9.09
N ALA A 171 28.81 -24.43 9.74
CA ALA A 171 29.49 -23.25 10.20
C ALA A 171 30.35 -23.67 11.40
N GLY A 172 31.68 -23.59 11.25
CA GLY A 172 32.59 -23.79 12.38
C GLY A 172 32.33 -22.78 13.48
N LYS A 173 32.96 -22.99 14.65
CA LYS A 173 32.95 -21.98 15.71
C LYS A 173 33.61 -20.71 15.16
N GLY A 174 32.83 -19.62 15.07
CA GLY A 174 33.39 -18.32 14.74
C GLY A 174 34.46 -17.95 15.78
N LYS A 175 35.48 -17.19 15.37
CA LYS A 175 36.61 -16.78 16.24
C LYS A 175 36.18 -15.93 17.45
N GLY A 176 34.89 -15.60 17.56
CA GLY A 176 34.35 -14.75 18.61
C GLY A 176 34.87 -13.31 18.50
N ARG A 177 34.54 -12.51 19.50
CA ARG A 177 35.22 -11.22 19.71
C ARG A 177 36.58 -11.51 20.31
N GLN A 178 37.60 -10.78 19.89
CA GLN A 178 38.92 -10.86 20.54
C GLN A 178 38.77 -10.50 22.02
N MET A 179 39.59 -11.13 22.86
CA MET A 179 39.68 -10.78 24.27
C MET A 179 39.96 -9.27 24.41
N ASN A 180 39.22 -8.60 25.29
CA ASN A 180 39.25 -7.14 25.49
C ASN A 180 38.67 -6.28 24.34
N HIS A 181 37.97 -6.87 23.37
CA HIS A 181 37.28 -6.11 22.35
C HIS A 181 36.01 -5.44 22.90
N CYS A 182 36.10 -4.14 23.17
CA CYS A 182 34.97 -3.28 23.54
C CYS A 182 34.60 -2.38 22.35
N PRO A 183 33.47 -2.62 21.66
CA PRO A 183 33.02 -1.73 20.58
C PRO A 183 32.74 -0.33 21.15
N PRO A 184 33.09 0.74 20.42
CA PRO A 184 32.83 2.09 20.87
C PRO A 184 31.31 2.34 21.03
N PRO A 185 30.90 3.24 21.94
CA PRO A 185 29.51 3.60 22.08
C PRO A 185 28.99 4.18 20.76
N ARG A 186 27.69 3.95 20.49
CA ARG A 186 27.04 4.42 19.26
C ARG A 186 27.15 5.95 19.16
N VAL A 187 27.63 6.44 18.01
CA VAL A 187 27.66 7.89 17.70
C VAL A 187 26.24 8.45 17.77
N ARG A 188 26.04 9.48 18.62
CA ARG A 188 24.80 10.23 18.69
C ARG A 188 24.88 11.42 17.74
N TYR A 189 24.07 11.41 16.69
CA TYR A 189 23.94 12.55 15.78
C TYR A 189 23.07 13.64 16.42
N PRO A 190 23.36 14.94 16.17
CA PRO A 190 22.52 16.02 16.65
C PRO A 190 21.11 15.92 16.04
N VAL A 191 20.09 16.29 16.83
CA VAL A 191 18.69 16.28 16.38
C VAL A 191 18.51 17.39 15.34
N VAL A 192 18.15 17.01 14.11
CA VAL A 192 17.82 17.97 13.05
C VAL A 192 16.35 18.34 13.15
N PHE A 193 16.06 19.58 13.53
CA PHE A 193 14.71 20.13 13.51
C PHE A 193 14.39 20.68 12.11
N LYS A 194 13.19 20.38 11.60
CA LYS A 194 12.76 20.82 10.26
C LYS A 194 12.41 22.30 10.16
N SER A 195 12.23 23.00 11.28
CA SER A 195 11.95 24.43 11.31
C SER A 195 13.24 25.25 11.34
N LYS A 196 13.35 26.25 10.48
CA LYS A 196 14.32 27.34 10.68
C LYS A 196 13.81 28.17 11.87
N LYS A 197 14.59 28.28 12.95
CA LYS A 197 14.34 29.35 13.94
C LYS A 197 14.45 30.67 13.19
N ALA A 198 13.38 31.46 13.16
CA ALA A 198 13.46 32.84 12.72
C ALA A 198 14.46 33.57 13.64
N GLN A 199 15.47 34.23 13.06
CA GLN A 199 16.28 35.17 13.81
C GLN A 199 15.36 36.32 14.23
N VAL A 200 15.14 36.46 15.54
CA VAL A 200 14.55 37.68 16.10
C VAL A 200 15.59 38.77 15.88
N SER A 201 15.36 39.65 14.90
CA SER A 201 16.11 40.89 14.77
C SER A 201 15.86 41.70 16.03
N ALA A 202 16.93 42.01 16.77
CA ALA A 202 16.85 42.94 17.89
C ALA A 202 16.33 44.27 17.36
N SER A 203 15.13 44.67 17.78
CA SER A 203 14.60 46.00 17.56
C SER A 203 15.53 46.99 18.26
N ALA A 204 16.10 47.91 17.47
CA ALA A 204 16.72 49.11 18.02
C ALA A 204 15.67 49.88 18.83
N SER A 205 15.94 50.08 20.12
CA SER A 205 15.20 50.97 21.00
C SER A 205 15.68 52.42 20.76
N PRO A 206 14.86 53.43 21.11
CA PRO A 206 14.63 54.66 20.35
C PRO A 206 15.78 55.67 20.32
#